data_AF-A0A1W6YQB4-F1
#
_entry.id   AF-A0A1W6YQB4-F1
#
_cell.length_a   1.000
_cell.length_b   1.000
_cell.length_c   1.000
_cell.angle_alpha   90.00
_cell.angle_beta   90.00
_cell.angle_gamma   90.00
#
_symmetry.space_group_name_H-M   'P 1'
#
loop_
_entity.id
_entity.type
_entity.pdbx_description
1 polymer ?
#
loop_
_entity_poly.entity_id
_entity_poly.type
_entity_poly.pdbx_seq_one_letter_code
_entity_poly.pdbx_strand_id
1 'polypeptide(L)'
;MAAQAAGGGKDGSPGPEIPIAIRAHVDKAPPPVPVGNSLARARCFKSSVDFDEYQFCFVVKYDGLTYWPLSFDDNRMAVLLAGYDESGRLARKVYACGTRYIWYITVNQDKQTVILWGQGPNPSASNPTGGAQDPSTAAVPWQMLRDGGETCPSH
;
A
#
# COMPACT_ATOMS: atom_id res chain seq x y z
N MET A 1 34.26 20.43 -33.76
CA MET A 1 32.98 20.71 -33.07
C MET A 1 33.06 20.08 -31.69
N ALA A 2 33.00 20.90 -30.63
CA ALA A 2 32.90 20.50 -29.23
C ALA A 2 31.48 19.90 -28.96
N ALA A 3 31.14 19.13 -27.93
CA ALA A 3 31.77 18.69 -26.68
C ALA A 3 31.10 17.38 -26.20
N GLN A 4 31.74 16.67 -25.26
CA GLN A 4 31.23 15.53 -24.51
C GLN A 4 30.35 15.93 -23.32
N ALA A 5 29.36 15.06 -23.05
CA ALA A 5 28.86 14.53 -21.77
C ALA A 5 28.29 15.43 -20.65
N ALA A 6 27.07 15.05 -20.23
CA ALA A 6 26.69 14.80 -18.83
C ALA A 6 25.60 13.70 -18.87
N GLY A 7 25.65 12.57 -18.18
CA GLY A 7 26.27 12.27 -16.90
C GLY A 7 25.18 12.21 -15.82
N GLY A 8 24.57 11.04 -15.64
CA GLY A 8 23.56 10.80 -14.60
C GLY A 8 23.26 9.31 -14.45
N GLY A 9 24.24 8.55 -13.96
CA GLY A 9 24.01 7.16 -13.55
C GLY A 9 23.33 7.07 -12.19
N LYS A 10 22.45 6.08 -12.01
CA LYS A 10 22.50 5.11 -10.90
C LYS A 10 21.94 3.78 -11.39
N ASP A 11 22.74 2.74 -11.23
CA ASP A 11 22.42 1.35 -11.48
C ASP A 11 21.15 0.90 -10.72
N GLY A 12 20.36 0.06 -11.35
CA GLY A 12 19.17 -0.57 -10.76
C GLY A 12 18.21 -0.94 -11.87
N SER A 13 18.07 -2.23 -12.18
CA SER A 13 17.11 -2.71 -13.17
C SER A 13 15.74 -2.06 -12.95
N PRO A 14 15.06 -1.58 -14.01
CA PRO A 14 13.71 -1.06 -13.85
C PRO A 14 12.87 -2.15 -13.19
N GLY A 15 12.26 -1.83 -12.04
CA GLY A 15 11.37 -2.78 -11.38
C GLY A 15 10.18 -3.13 -12.29
N PRO A 16 9.29 -4.02 -11.86
CA PRO A 16 8.25 -4.53 -12.75
C PRO A 16 7.34 -3.38 -13.24
N GLU A 17 7.10 -3.33 -14.56
CA GLU A 17 6.26 -2.33 -15.23
C GLU A 17 4.77 -2.54 -14.97
N ILE A 18 4.40 -3.71 -14.45
CA ILE A 18 3.08 -4.04 -13.92
C ILE A 18 3.28 -4.33 -12.42
N PRO A 19 2.50 -3.72 -11.52
CA PRO A 19 2.62 -4.01 -10.09
C PRO A 19 2.41 -5.49 -9.81
N ILE A 20 3.22 -6.05 -8.91
CA ILE A 20 3.04 -7.41 -8.40
C ILE A 20 2.86 -7.38 -6.90
N ALA A 21 1.91 -8.16 -6.38
CA ALA A 21 1.72 -8.36 -4.95
C ALA A 21 2.46 -9.62 -4.51
N ILE A 22 3.37 -9.49 -3.55
CA ILE A 22 4.14 -10.61 -2.99
C ILE A 22 4.09 -10.58 -1.47
N ARG A 23 4.36 -11.71 -0.81
CA ARG A 23 4.48 -11.76 0.65
C ARG A 23 5.90 -11.38 1.09
N ALA A 24 5.99 -10.52 2.10
CA ALA A 24 7.22 -10.15 2.79
C ALA A 24 7.04 -10.31 4.30
N HIS A 25 8.08 -10.76 5.00
CA HIS A 25 8.03 -10.93 6.45
C HIS A 25 7.98 -9.57 7.15
N VAL A 26 7.14 -9.41 8.18
CA VAL A 26 6.97 -8.14 8.88
C VAL A 26 8.28 -7.64 9.53
N ASP A 27 9.18 -8.53 9.94
CA ASP A 27 10.51 -8.15 10.45
C ASP A 27 11.43 -7.47 9.42
N LYS A 28 11.05 -7.50 8.13
CA LYS A 28 11.73 -6.76 7.05
C LYS A 28 11.05 -5.44 6.73
N ALA A 29 9.98 -5.10 7.44
CA ALA A 29 9.26 -3.86 7.25
C ALA A 29 10.14 -2.66 7.62
N PRO A 30 9.93 -1.52 6.95
CA PRO A 30 10.54 -0.27 7.34
C PRO A 30 10.02 0.19 8.72
N PRO A 31 10.74 1.11 9.40
CA PRO A 31 10.28 1.70 10.64
C PRO A 31 8.91 2.38 10.50
N PRO A 32 8.14 2.53 11.60
CA PRO A 32 6.89 3.27 11.60
C PRO A 32 7.06 4.69 11.03
N VAL A 33 6.07 5.13 10.25
CA VAL A 33 6.05 6.45 9.62
C VAL A 33 5.14 7.38 10.42
N PRO A 34 5.65 8.49 10.98
CA PRO A 34 4.82 9.51 11.60
C PRO A 34 3.94 10.22 10.57
N VAL A 35 2.66 10.38 10.92
CA VAL A 35 1.64 11.05 10.11
C VAL A 35 0.71 11.84 11.02
N GLY A 36 0.81 13.17 10.98
CA GLY A 36 0.08 14.03 11.90
C GLY A 36 0.34 13.61 13.35
N ASN A 37 -0.74 13.35 14.10
CA ASN A 37 -0.68 12.91 15.50
C ASN A 37 -0.72 11.38 15.67
N SER A 38 -0.43 10.61 14.63
CA SER A 38 -0.45 9.14 14.65
C SER A 38 0.80 8.54 14.01
N LEU A 39 0.95 7.21 14.14
CA LEU A 39 1.97 6.41 13.47
C LEU A 39 1.30 5.41 12.52
N ALA A 40 1.90 5.22 11.35
CA ALA A 40 1.57 4.13 10.44
C ALA A 40 2.67 3.08 10.48
N ARG A 41 2.31 1.81 10.69
CA ARG A 41 3.27 0.69 10.83
C ARG A 41 2.81 -0.55 10.07
N ALA A 42 3.77 -1.39 9.68
CA ALA A 42 3.45 -2.67 9.05
C ALA A 42 2.82 -3.60 10.10
N ARG A 43 1.50 -3.73 10.00
CA ARG A 43 0.67 -4.66 10.77
C ARG A 43 -0.33 -5.24 9.81
N CYS A 44 -0.18 -6.53 9.54
CA CYS A 44 -0.99 -7.29 8.60
C CYS A 44 -1.66 -8.45 9.34
N PHE A 45 -2.80 -8.88 8.84
CA PHE A 45 -3.70 -9.79 9.56
C PHE A 45 -3.89 -11.08 8.77
N LYS A 46 -4.27 -12.15 9.47
CA LYS A 46 -4.48 -13.47 8.83
C LYS A 46 -5.66 -13.47 7.88
N SER A 47 -6.72 -12.72 8.19
CA SER A 47 -7.98 -12.74 7.45
C SER A 47 -8.75 -11.42 7.63
N SER A 48 -9.92 -11.34 6.98
CA SER A 48 -10.85 -10.22 7.11
C SER A 48 -11.60 -10.17 8.45
N VAL A 49 -11.54 -11.23 9.26
CA VAL A 49 -12.32 -11.36 10.51
C VAL A 49 -11.46 -11.62 11.75
N ASP A 50 -10.22 -12.08 11.58
CA ASP A 50 -9.31 -12.36 12.68
C ASP A 50 -8.42 -11.15 12.97
N PHE A 51 -8.38 -10.73 14.24
CA PHE A 51 -7.47 -9.67 14.71
C PHE A 51 -6.07 -10.19 15.05
N ASP A 52 -5.80 -11.46 14.79
CA ASP A 52 -4.46 -12.02 14.89
C ASP A 52 -3.56 -11.41 13.82
N GLU A 53 -2.50 -10.73 14.27
CA GLU A 53 -1.43 -10.31 13.38
C GLU A 53 -0.77 -11.52 12.71
N TYR A 54 -0.37 -11.34 11.47
CA TYR A 54 0.29 -12.33 10.65
C TYR A 54 1.74 -11.91 10.39
N GLN A 55 2.65 -12.89 10.44
CA GLN A 55 4.08 -12.66 10.25
C GLN A 55 4.46 -12.19 8.83
N PHE A 56 3.51 -12.24 7.88
CA PHE A 56 3.70 -11.76 6.52
C PHE A 56 2.71 -10.64 6.18
N CYS A 57 3.22 -9.64 5.48
CA CYS A 57 2.43 -8.65 4.77
C CYS A 57 2.47 -8.93 3.27
N PHE A 58 1.36 -8.70 2.58
CA PHE A 58 1.44 -8.47 1.14
C PHE A 58 2.06 -7.08 0.90
N VAL A 59 3.06 -7.01 0.04
CA VAL A 59 3.70 -5.78 -0.42
C VAL A 59 3.59 -5.70 -1.94
N VAL A 60 3.60 -4.49 -2.49
CA VAL A 60 3.60 -4.28 -3.94
C VAL A 60 5.00 -3.96 -4.41
N LYS A 61 5.51 -4.66 -5.43
CA LYS A 61 6.72 -4.26 -6.15
C LYS A 61 6.31 -3.55 -7.43
N TYR A 62 6.82 -2.35 -7.64
CA TYR A 62 6.49 -1.55 -8.81
C TYR A 62 7.50 -0.42 -9.02
N ASP A 63 7.97 -0.23 -10.25
CA ASP A 63 8.81 0.92 -10.65
C ASP A 63 10.05 1.12 -9.73
N GLY A 64 10.75 0.03 -9.42
CA GLY A 64 11.92 0.02 -8.53
C GLY A 64 11.61 0.21 -7.04
N LEU A 65 10.34 0.35 -6.66
CA LEU A 65 9.91 0.58 -5.28
C LEU A 65 9.21 -0.65 -4.68
N THR A 66 9.31 -0.76 -3.36
CA THR A 66 8.55 -1.71 -2.54
C THR A 66 7.54 -0.96 -1.69
N TYR A 67 6.26 -1.16 -1.97
CA TYR A 67 5.18 -0.52 -1.25
C TYR A 67 4.68 -1.41 -0.12
N TRP A 68 4.86 -0.94 1.10
CA TRP A 68 4.35 -1.57 2.31
C TRP A 68 2.99 -0.98 2.68
N PRO A 69 1.96 -1.81 2.92
CA PRO A 69 0.71 -1.34 3.52
C PRO A 69 0.93 -1.10 5.02
N LEU A 70 0.84 0.15 5.44
CA LEU A 70 1.02 0.54 6.83
C LEU A 70 -0.33 0.91 7.45
N SER A 71 -0.72 0.16 8.49
CA SER A 71 -1.94 0.41 9.26
C SER A 71 -1.68 1.54 10.26
N PHE A 72 -2.62 2.49 10.37
CA PHE A 72 -2.54 3.57 11.35
C PHE A 72 -2.91 3.09 12.77
N ASP A 73 -2.23 3.62 13.77
CA ASP A 73 -2.45 3.28 15.19
C ASP A 73 -3.73 3.87 15.77
N ASP A 74 -4.28 4.91 15.14
CA ASP A 74 -5.52 5.55 15.57
C ASP A 74 -6.78 4.95 14.93
N ASN A 75 -6.67 3.76 14.35
CA ASN A 75 -7.79 2.96 13.88
C ASN A 75 -8.64 3.62 12.75
N ARG A 76 -8.13 4.69 12.12
CA ARG A 76 -8.83 5.37 11.00
C ARG A 76 -9.04 4.40 9.82
N MET A 77 -10.09 4.65 9.03
CA MET A 77 -10.42 3.87 7.82
C MET A 77 -9.53 4.28 6.62
N ALA A 78 -8.22 4.21 6.82
CA ALA A 78 -7.21 4.41 5.79
C ALA A 78 -5.99 3.54 6.04
N VAL A 79 -5.18 3.38 5.00
CA VAL A 79 -3.87 2.73 5.01
C VAL A 79 -2.87 3.64 4.33
N LEU A 80 -1.67 3.76 4.89
CA LEU A 80 -0.56 4.40 4.18
C LEU A 80 0.16 3.34 3.36
N LEU A 81 0.01 3.37 2.04
CA LEU A 81 0.79 2.55 1.14
C LEU A 81 2.10 3.30 0.84
N ALA A 82 3.17 2.91 1.55
CA ALA A 82 4.44 3.61 1.58
C ALA A 82 5.47 2.91 0.68
N GLY A 83 5.93 3.58 -0.37
CA GLY A 83 6.89 3.06 -1.35
C GLY A 83 8.33 3.40 -0.97
N TYR A 84 9.17 2.38 -0.84
CA TYR A 84 10.58 2.51 -0.47
C TYR A 84 11.48 2.05 -1.60
N ASP A 85 12.57 2.77 -1.84
CA ASP A 85 13.61 2.35 -2.77
C ASP A 85 14.48 1.22 -2.19
N GLU A 86 15.40 0.67 -2.99
CA GLU A 86 16.27 -0.43 -2.59
C GLU A 86 17.16 -0.09 -1.39
N SER A 87 17.45 1.20 -1.16
CA SER A 87 18.20 1.67 0.02
C SER A 87 17.36 1.78 1.29
N GLY A 88 16.06 1.46 1.22
CA GLY A 88 15.13 1.60 2.34
C GLY A 88 14.68 3.04 2.59
N ARG A 89 14.91 3.96 1.65
CA ARG A 89 14.44 5.34 1.77
C ARG A 89 13.01 5.45 1.27
N LEU A 90 12.17 6.11 2.06
CA LEU A 90 10.78 6.39 1.70
C LEU A 90 10.73 7.34 0.49
N ALA A 91 10.25 6.85 -0.65
CA ALA A 91 10.19 7.57 -1.91
C ALA A 91 8.76 8.01 -2.27
N ARG A 92 7.74 7.27 -1.83
CA ARG A 92 6.33 7.54 -2.15
C ARG A 92 5.40 7.30 -0.96
N LYS A 93 4.34 8.10 -0.88
CA LYS A 93 3.26 7.94 0.08
C LYS A 93 1.94 7.99 -0.67
N VAL A 94 1.12 6.95 -0.53
CA VAL A 94 -0.26 6.94 -1.00
C VAL A 94 -1.18 6.71 0.19
N TYR A 95 -2.05 7.68 0.47
CA TYR A 95 -3.12 7.53 1.46
C TYR A 95 -4.30 6.81 0.83
N ALA A 96 -4.40 5.51 1.10
CA ALA A 96 -5.47 4.67 0.59
C ALA A 96 -6.64 4.67 1.58
N CYS A 97 -7.65 5.48 1.31
CA CYS A 97 -8.90 5.55 2.08
C CYS A 97 -9.85 4.39 1.76
N GLY A 98 -10.67 3.99 2.75
CA GLY A 98 -11.75 3.02 2.60
C GLY A 98 -11.51 1.66 3.25
N THR A 99 -10.32 1.41 3.79
CA THR A 99 -9.98 0.16 4.46
C THR A 99 -8.97 0.38 5.59
N ARG A 100 -8.75 -0.64 6.44
CA ARG A 100 -7.73 -0.70 7.50
C ARG A 100 -7.39 -2.16 7.78
N TYR A 101 -6.28 -2.44 8.47
CA TYR A 101 -5.94 -3.81 8.90
C TYR A 101 -5.84 -4.79 7.74
N ILE A 102 -4.84 -4.56 6.88
CA ILE A 102 -4.69 -5.29 5.62
C ILE A 102 -4.38 -6.77 5.87
N TRP A 103 -5.10 -7.64 5.18
CA TRP A 103 -4.84 -9.08 5.17
C TRP A 103 -4.48 -9.60 3.77
N TYR A 104 -4.85 -8.86 2.71
CA TYR A 104 -4.58 -9.27 1.34
C TYR A 104 -4.42 -8.08 0.38
N ILE A 105 -3.70 -8.29 -0.72
CA ILE A 105 -3.57 -7.33 -1.81
C ILE A 105 -3.71 -8.08 -3.13
N THR A 106 -4.54 -7.54 -4.03
CA THR A 106 -4.63 -8.02 -5.41
C THR A 106 -4.27 -6.92 -6.40
N VAL A 107 -3.89 -7.31 -7.61
CA VAL A 107 -3.63 -6.40 -8.72
C VAL A 107 -4.67 -6.68 -9.81
N ASN A 108 -5.37 -5.64 -10.24
CA ASN A 108 -6.27 -5.69 -11.40
C ASN A 108 -5.59 -4.95 -12.56
N GLN A 109 -5.16 -5.70 -13.57
CA GLN A 109 -4.44 -5.17 -14.73
C GLN A 109 -5.36 -4.41 -15.68
N ASP A 110 -6.59 -4.88 -15.91
CA ASP A 110 -7.54 -4.24 -16.82
C ASP A 110 -7.92 -2.84 -16.34
N LYS A 111 -8.11 -2.68 -15.03
CA LYS A 111 -8.43 -1.40 -14.39
C LYS A 111 -7.20 -0.61 -13.97
N GLN A 112 -5.99 -1.19 -14.11
CA GLN A 112 -4.74 -0.61 -13.65
C GLN A 112 -4.79 -0.14 -12.19
N THR A 113 -5.28 -1.01 -11.31
CA THR A 113 -5.43 -0.74 -9.87
C THR A 113 -4.82 -1.83 -9.01
N VAL A 114 -4.24 -1.45 -7.88
CA VAL A 114 -3.97 -2.32 -6.74
C VAL A 114 -5.17 -2.24 -5.79
N ILE A 115 -5.69 -3.38 -5.35
CA ILE A 115 -6.79 -3.44 -4.37
C ILE A 115 -6.21 -3.92 -3.04
N LEU A 116 -6.31 -3.07 -2.03
CA LEU A 116 -6.00 -3.41 -0.65
C LEU A 116 -7.25 -3.97 0.02
N TRP A 117 -7.15 -5.15 0.61
CA TRP A 117 -8.24 -5.81 1.32
C TRP A 117 -7.95 -5.78 2.80
N GLY A 118 -8.87 -5.21 3.56
CA GLY A 118 -8.74 -5.06 5.00
C GLY A 118 -10.02 -5.43 5.74
N GLN A 119 -10.09 -4.96 6.97
CA GLN A 119 -11.19 -5.17 7.90
C GLN A 119 -11.97 -3.86 8.09
N GLY A 120 -13.20 -3.98 8.57
CA GLY A 120 -14.11 -2.86 8.78
C GLY A 120 -15.30 -2.88 7.82
N PRO A 121 -16.26 -1.96 8.00
CA PRO A 121 -17.47 -1.93 7.19
C PRO A 121 -17.09 -1.67 5.73
N ASN A 122 -17.63 -2.50 4.82
CA ASN A 122 -17.51 -2.27 3.40
C ASN A 122 -18.53 -1.19 2.98
N PRO A 123 -18.10 0.02 2.56
CA PRO A 123 -19.03 1.07 2.16
C PRO A 123 -19.76 0.76 0.83
N SER A 124 -19.29 -0.22 0.06
CA SER A 124 -19.93 -0.67 -1.19
C SER A 124 -20.81 -1.91 -1.04
N ALA A 125 -20.86 -2.52 0.15
CA ALA A 125 -21.71 -3.67 0.41
C ALA A 125 -23.17 -3.22 0.50
N SER A 126 -23.96 -3.55 -0.52
CA SER A 126 -25.40 -3.25 -0.60
C SER A 126 -26.28 -4.17 0.27
N ASN A 127 -25.75 -4.79 1.33
CA ASN A 127 -26.51 -5.72 2.18
C ASN A 127 -26.71 -5.14 3.60
N PRO A 128 -27.84 -4.46 3.87
CA PRO A 128 -28.12 -3.84 5.17
C PRO A 128 -28.47 -4.85 6.29
N THR A 129 -28.43 -6.17 6.03
CA THR A 129 -28.77 -7.23 7.01
C THR A 129 -27.66 -8.25 7.26
N GLY A 130 -26.48 -8.13 6.64
CA GLY A 130 -25.32 -8.99 6.90
C GLY A 130 -24.31 -8.30 7.81
N GLY A 131 -24.18 -8.74 9.06
CA GLY A 131 -23.19 -8.18 9.99
C GLY A 131 -21.75 -8.42 9.52
N ALA A 132 -20.83 -7.49 9.78
CA ALA A 132 -19.35 -7.62 9.83
C ALA A 132 -18.57 -8.48 8.80
N GLN A 133 -19.18 -8.97 7.71
CA GLN A 133 -18.65 -10.09 6.92
C GLN A 133 -18.08 -9.71 5.55
N ASP A 134 -18.30 -8.49 5.06
CA ASP A 134 -17.72 -8.05 3.78
C ASP A 134 -16.40 -7.29 4.04
N PRO A 135 -15.26 -7.75 3.49
CA PRO A 135 -13.99 -7.06 3.66
C PRO A 135 -14.06 -5.65 3.07
N SER A 136 -13.58 -4.67 3.81
CA SER A 136 -13.42 -3.30 3.30
C SER A 136 -12.28 -3.28 2.28
N THR A 137 -12.37 -2.40 1.28
CA THR A 137 -11.34 -2.29 0.24
C THR A 137 -10.93 -0.85 -0.02
N ALA A 138 -9.68 -0.68 -0.44
CA ALA A 138 -9.19 0.56 -1.05
C ALA A 138 -8.57 0.24 -2.41
N ALA A 139 -9.03 0.91 -3.46
CA ALA A 139 -8.47 0.79 -4.80
C ALA A 139 -7.48 1.92 -5.05
N VAL A 140 -6.23 1.57 -5.33
CA VAL A 140 -5.14 2.50 -5.62
C VAL A 140 -4.77 2.38 -7.11
N PRO A 141 -5.02 3.42 -7.93
CA PRO A 141 -4.55 3.44 -9.32
C PRO A 141 -3.03 3.33 -9.40
N TRP A 142 -2.51 2.66 -10.43
CA TRP A 142 -1.06 2.54 -10.63
C TRP A 142 -0.38 3.89 -10.78
N GLN A 143 -1.07 4.88 -11.33
CA GLN A 143 -0.57 6.25 -11.42
C GLN A 143 -0.27 6.85 -10.04
N MET A 144 -1.11 6.59 -9.04
CA MET A 144 -0.85 7.05 -7.67
C MET A 144 0.34 6.35 -7.03
N LEU A 145 0.69 5.12 -7.44
CA LEU A 145 1.94 4.51 -6.99
C LEU A 145 3.13 5.34 -7.50
N ARG A 146 3.12 5.77 -8.77
CA ARG A 146 4.19 6.58 -9.38
C ARG A 146 4.29 7.98 -8.80
N ASP A 147 3.15 8.60 -8.48
CA ASP A 147 3.10 10.03 -8.15
C ASP A 147 2.95 10.29 -6.64
N GLY A 148 2.48 9.30 -5.88
CA GLY A 148 1.93 9.50 -4.55
C GLY A 148 0.52 10.08 -4.58
N GLY A 149 0.00 10.47 -3.41
CA GLY A 149 -1.28 11.18 -3.28
C GLY A 149 -2.23 10.51 -2.31
N GLU A 150 -3.52 10.70 -2.52
CA GLU A 150 -4.58 10.16 -1.67
C GLU A 150 -5.78 9.72 -2.51
N THR A 151 -6.42 8.61 -2.13
CA THR A 151 -7.69 8.15 -2.72
C THR A 151 -8.91 8.73 -1.99
N CYS A 152 -8.67 9.54 -0.98
CA CYS A 152 -9.69 10.18 -0.16
C CYS A 152 -10.36 11.30 -0.97
N PRO A 153 -11.70 11.43 -0.93
CA PRO A 153 -12.34 12.62 -1.48
C PRO A 153 -11.83 13.86 -0.74
N SER A 154 -11.46 14.90 -1.50
CA SER A 154 -11.25 16.22 -0.92
C SER A 154 -12.58 16.70 -0.33
N HIS A 155 -12.60 16.92 0.99
CA HIS A 155 -13.72 17.55 1.68
C HIS A 155 -13.81 19.04 1.33
#